data_AF-A0A3R6HXM2-F1
#
_entry.id   AF-A0A3R6HXM2-F1
#
_cell.length_a   1.000
_cell.length_b   1.000
_cell.length_c   1.000
_cell.angle_alpha   90.00
_cell.angle_beta   90.00
_cell.angle_gamma   90.00
#
_symmetry.space_group_name_H-M   'P 1'
#
loop_
_entity.id
_entity.type
_entity.pdbx_description
1 polymer ?
#
loop_
_entity_poly.entity_id
_entity_poly.type
_entity_poly.pdbx_seq_one_letter_code
_entity_poly.pdbx_strand_id
1 'polypeptide(L)'
;MIENVKLIFALQKFGFQRRLQLGSMVIFYLIGVVIELATRGTFWLGMFFMMMAPMYMVQVIYSMCMSTLVTASPYGKRIQTSIASCGDLIFSLVSTTIIVIMKAVEVALYPQQKDVLISVFVILSVMMLVLHIYTAFVYKFYVLSIVLLFVIIWPISFYMGYSVSGPSSFSLPTIPVSFAGAVLIAYASTLIGVGLQCVLAKLIYRAPLSKYAQGAAMRKYLKN
;
A
#
# COMPACT_ATOMS: atom_id res chain seq x y z
N MET A 1 -22.46 0.75 -0.71
CA MET A 1 -21.17 0.07 -0.47
C MET A 1 -21.22 -1.42 -0.79
N ILE A 2 -22.19 -2.19 -0.25
CA ILE A 2 -22.27 -3.65 -0.40
C ILE A 2 -22.29 -4.11 -1.88
N GLU A 3 -23.02 -3.41 -2.76
CA GLU A 3 -23.00 -3.70 -4.20
C GLU A 3 -21.61 -3.48 -4.83
N ASN A 4 -20.90 -2.42 -4.43
CA ASN A 4 -19.54 -2.17 -4.90
C ASN A 4 -18.59 -3.27 -4.43
N VAL A 5 -18.77 -3.82 -3.22
CA VAL A 5 -17.97 -4.95 -2.70
C VAL A 5 -18.22 -6.22 -3.51
N LYS A 6 -19.49 -6.58 -3.74
CA LYS A 6 -19.85 -7.72 -4.60
C LYS A 6 -19.27 -7.54 -6.01
N LEU A 7 -19.33 -6.33 -6.53
CA LEU A 7 -18.78 -5.97 -7.83
C LEU A 7 -17.25 -6.11 -7.85
N ILE A 8 -16.53 -5.71 -6.79
CA ILE A 8 -15.07 -5.91 -6.69
C ILE A 8 -14.72 -7.38 -6.79
N PHE A 9 -15.40 -8.25 -6.02
CA PHE A 9 -15.14 -9.69 -6.06
C PHE A 9 -15.54 -10.34 -7.39
N ALA A 10 -16.59 -9.85 -8.05
CA ALA A 10 -16.97 -10.29 -9.39
C ALA A 10 -15.94 -9.85 -10.43
N LEU A 11 -15.54 -8.57 -10.40
CA LEU A 11 -14.58 -7.96 -11.31
C LEU A 11 -13.18 -8.56 -11.16
N GLN A 12 -12.75 -8.88 -9.94
CA GLN A 12 -11.46 -9.54 -9.70
C GLN A 12 -11.28 -10.79 -10.55
N LYS A 13 -12.36 -11.55 -10.83
CA LYS A 13 -12.33 -12.76 -11.67
C LYS A 13 -11.89 -12.49 -13.12
N PHE A 14 -12.13 -11.28 -13.62
CA PHE A 14 -11.84 -10.87 -14.99
C PHE A 14 -10.51 -10.09 -15.13
N GLY A 15 -9.79 -9.87 -14.02
CA GLY A 15 -8.49 -9.21 -14.06
C GLY A 15 -7.42 -10.06 -14.77
N PHE A 16 -6.55 -9.38 -15.52
CA PHE A 16 -5.49 -10.02 -16.28
C PHE A 16 -4.46 -10.69 -15.35
N GLN A 17 -4.09 -11.94 -15.65
CA GLN A 17 -3.14 -12.72 -14.83
C GLN A 17 -3.48 -12.74 -13.32
N ARG A 18 -4.78 -12.75 -12.98
CA ARG A 18 -5.28 -12.77 -11.60
C ARG A 18 -4.55 -13.75 -10.68
N ARG A 19 -4.33 -15.00 -11.12
CA ARG A 19 -3.66 -16.03 -10.31
C ARG A 19 -2.24 -15.63 -9.92
N LEU A 20 -1.51 -15.01 -10.86
CA LEU A 20 -0.15 -14.54 -10.60
C LEU A 20 -0.16 -13.33 -9.65
N GLN A 21 -1.01 -12.34 -9.89
CA GLN A 21 -1.06 -11.12 -9.07
C GLN A 21 -1.53 -11.41 -7.62
N LEU A 22 -2.54 -12.27 -7.44
CA LEU A 22 -2.97 -12.69 -6.11
C LEU A 22 -1.95 -13.64 -5.46
N GLY A 23 -1.27 -14.48 -6.24
CA GLY A 23 -0.15 -15.29 -5.75
C GLY A 23 0.98 -14.41 -5.22
N SER A 24 1.38 -13.39 -5.99
CA SER A 24 2.39 -12.40 -5.59
C SER A 24 1.97 -11.62 -4.34
N MET A 25 0.69 -11.25 -4.21
CA MET A 25 0.15 -10.62 -3.01
C MET A 25 0.38 -11.49 -1.76
N VAL A 26 0.03 -12.78 -1.83
CA VAL A 26 0.21 -13.70 -0.71
C VAL A 26 1.70 -13.91 -0.39
N ILE A 27 2.55 -14.08 -1.42
CA ILE A 27 3.99 -14.25 -1.25
C ILE A 27 4.61 -13.03 -0.56
N PHE A 28 4.33 -11.82 -1.03
CA PHE A 28 4.83 -10.58 -0.42
C PHE A 28 4.36 -10.44 1.03
N TYR A 29 3.11 -10.80 1.30
CA TYR A 29 2.56 -10.77 2.65
C TYR A 29 3.29 -11.75 3.58
N LEU A 30 3.51 -12.99 3.13
CA LEU A 30 4.23 -14.01 3.90
C LEU A 30 5.70 -13.61 4.15
N ILE A 31 6.38 -13.07 3.14
CA ILE A 31 7.75 -12.54 3.30
C ILE A 31 7.76 -11.45 4.38
N GLY A 32 6.79 -10.53 4.33
CA GLY A 32 6.66 -9.47 5.33
C GLY A 32 6.51 -10.02 6.75
N VAL A 33 5.63 -11.00 6.95
CA VAL A 33 5.43 -11.67 8.25
C VAL A 33 6.71 -12.37 8.72
N VAL A 34 7.40 -13.11 7.85
CA VAL A 34 8.65 -13.82 8.20
C VAL A 34 9.74 -12.84 8.64
N ILE A 35 9.92 -11.74 7.91
CA ILE A 35 10.90 -10.70 8.25
C ILE A 35 10.54 -10.03 9.57
N GLU A 36 9.26 -9.73 9.79
CA GLU A 36 8.79 -9.11 11.02
C GLU A 36 9.11 -9.98 12.25
N LEU A 37 8.77 -11.27 12.16
CA LEU A 37 9.04 -12.25 13.21
C LEU A 37 10.54 -12.44 13.44
N ALA A 38 11.35 -12.49 12.37
CA ALA A 38 12.80 -12.65 12.47
C ALA A 38 13.48 -11.42 13.10
N THR A 39 12.99 -10.22 12.80
CA THR A 39 13.58 -8.95 13.26
C THR A 39 12.97 -8.44 14.57
N ARG A 40 12.03 -9.20 15.15
CA ARG A 40 11.29 -8.84 16.39
C ARG A 40 10.61 -7.48 16.27
N GLY A 41 10.22 -7.12 15.04
CA GLY A 41 9.58 -5.85 14.71
C GLY A 41 10.46 -4.60 14.78
N THR A 42 11.76 -4.74 15.02
CA THR A 42 12.69 -3.60 15.05
C THR A 42 13.02 -3.07 13.65
N PHE A 43 12.85 -3.90 12.63
CA PHE A 43 13.16 -3.56 11.26
C PHE A 43 11.88 -3.25 10.47
N TRP A 44 11.86 -2.08 9.83
CA TRP A 44 10.65 -1.55 9.18
C TRP A 44 10.22 -2.31 7.90
N LEU A 45 11.13 -3.10 7.32
CA LEU A 45 10.94 -3.73 6.02
C LEU A 45 9.82 -4.79 6.02
N GLY A 46 9.63 -5.52 7.13
CA GLY A 46 8.59 -6.57 7.25
C GLY A 46 7.20 -5.98 7.05
N MET A 47 6.84 -5.01 7.90
CA MET A 47 5.61 -4.22 7.74
C MET A 47 5.47 -3.53 6.39
N PHE A 48 6.55 -2.98 5.83
CA PHE A 48 6.48 -2.34 4.51
C PHE A 48 6.00 -3.31 3.41
N PHE A 49 6.47 -4.55 3.41
CA PHE A 49 5.98 -5.56 2.46
C PHE A 49 4.50 -5.91 2.66
N MET A 50 4.04 -5.97 3.90
CA MET A 50 2.63 -6.23 4.22
C MET A 50 1.72 -5.06 3.81
N MET A 51 2.23 -3.83 3.92
CA MET A 51 1.59 -2.59 3.49
C MET A 51 1.50 -2.45 1.97
N MET A 52 2.47 -3.01 1.23
CA MET A 52 2.46 -3.04 -0.23
C MET A 52 1.50 -4.08 -0.80
N ALA A 53 1.16 -5.14 -0.05
CA ALA A 53 0.36 -6.24 -0.55
C ALA A 53 -1.04 -5.84 -1.10
N PRO A 54 -1.82 -4.93 -0.47
CA PRO A 54 -3.11 -4.46 -1.00
C PRO A 54 -3.03 -3.85 -2.41
N MET A 55 -1.88 -3.30 -2.79
CA MET A 55 -1.68 -2.71 -4.12
C MET A 55 -1.88 -3.69 -5.27
N TYR A 56 -1.56 -4.98 -5.05
CA TYR A 56 -1.78 -6.02 -6.05
C TYR A 56 -3.27 -6.20 -6.36
N MET A 57 -4.16 -5.97 -5.40
CA MET A 57 -5.60 -5.98 -5.66
C MET A 57 -6.01 -4.83 -6.57
N VAL A 58 -5.49 -3.63 -6.31
CA VAL A 58 -5.72 -2.46 -7.14
C VAL A 58 -5.21 -2.73 -8.57
N GLN A 59 -4.07 -3.38 -8.73
CA GLN A 59 -3.52 -3.77 -10.02
C GLN A 59 -4.45 -4.71 -10.80
N VAL A 60 -5.03 -5.71 -10.13
CA VAL A 60 -6.02 -6.63 -10.73
C VAL A 60 -7.22 -5.82 -11.24
N ILE A 61 -7.71 -4.86 -10.46
CA ILE A 61 -8.87 -4.04 -10.84
C ILE A 61 -8.54 -3.12 -12.03
N TYR A 62 -7.39 -2.43 -12.00
CA TYR A 62 -6.99 -1.54 -13.11
C TYR A 62 -6.69 -2.29 -14.40
N SER A 63 -6.26 -3.55 -14.34
CA SER A 63 -6.00 -4.36 -15.53
C SER A 63 -7.23 -4.55 -16.43
N MET A 64 -8.44 -4.53 -15.87
CA MET A 64 -9.68 -4.62 -16.65
C MET A 64 -10.00 -3.34 -17.44
N CYS A 65 -9.57 -2.19 -16.93
CA CYS A 65 -9.72 -0.91 -17.61
C CYS A 65 -8.84 -0.79 -18.86
N MET A 66 -8.07 -1.81 -19.20
CA MET A 66 -7.30 -1.86 -20.45
C MET A 66 -8.15 -2.30 -21.65
N SER A 67 -9.31 -2.93 -21.41
CA SER A 67 -10.25 -3.24 -22.48
C SER A 67 -10.94 -1.96 -22.96
N THR A 68 -10.85 -1.66 -24.26
CA THR A 68 -11.49 -0.51 -24.90
C THR A 68 -13.01 -0.48 -24.69
N LEU A 69 -13.64 -1.66 -24.60
CA LEU A 69 -15.07 -1.82 -24.29
C LEU A 69 -15.40 -1.32 -22.87
N VAL A 70 -14.50 -1.53 -21.91
CA VAL A 70 -14.69 -1.13 -20.51
C VAL A 70 -14.38 0.36 -20.33
N THR A 71 -13.33 0.89 -20.97
CA THR A 71 -12.98 2.31 -20.92
C THR A 71 -13.96 3.22 -21.63
N ALA A 72 -14.58 2.76 -22.73
CA ALA A 72 -15.63 3.50 -23.42
C ALA A 72 -16.97 3.53 -22.66
N SER A 73 -17.15 2.63 -21.67
CA SER A 73 -18.37 2.57 -20.87
C SER A 73 -18.35 3.55 -19.68
N PRO A 74 -19.51 4.03 -19.20
CA PRO A 74 -19.60 4.81 -17.96
C PRO A 74 -19.09 4.03 -16.73
N TYR A 75 -19.03 2.69 -16.82
CA TYR A 75 -18.45 1.83 -15.78
C TYR A 75 -16.92 1.96 -15.69
N GLY A 76 -16.21 2.28 -16.78
CA GLY A 76 -14.75 2.46 -16.76
C GLY A 76 -14.29 3.54 -15.79
N LYS A 77 -14.99 4.68 -15.78
CA LYS A 77 -14.73 5.77 -14.80
C LYS A 77 -14.97 5.31 -13.36
N ARG A 78 -16.06 4.56 -13.12
CA ARG A 78 -16.41 4.06 -11.78
C ARG A 78 -15.43 3.00 -11.30
N ILE A 79 -14.89 2.17 -12.20
CA ILE A 79 -13.89 1.15 -11.91
C ILE A 79 -12.56 1.80 -11.47
N GLN A 80 -12.06 2.77 -12.23
CA GLN A 80 -10.79 3.45 -11.95
C GLN A 80 -10.82 4.41 -10.76
N THR A 81 -12.01 4.74 -10.23
CA THR A 81 -12.15 5.70 -9.12
C THR A 81 -12.71 5.01 -7.89
N SER A 82 -14.02 4.87 -7.81
CA SER A 82 -14.69 4.40 -6.60
C SER A 82 -14.47 2.91 -6.31
N ILE A 83 -14.38 2.05 -7.31
CA ILE A 83 -14.26 0.60 -7.11
C ILE A 83 -12.82 0.22 -6.76
N ALA A 84 -11.82 0.76 -7.47
CA ALA A 84 -10.42 0.54 -7.15
C ALA A 84 -10.08 1.03 -5.73
N SER A 85 -10.47 2.25 -5.35
CA SER A 85 -10.25 2.77 -3.99
C SER A 85 -11.04 2.02 -2.93
N CYS A 86 -12.26 1.54 -3.23
CA CYS A 86 -13.02 0.72 -2.29
C CYS A 86 -12.39 -0.68 -2.10
N GLY A 87 -11.81 -1.26 -3.16
CA GLY A 87 -11.02 -2.48 -3.05
C GLY A 87 -9.79 -2.25 -2.18
N ASP A 88 -9.04 -1.18 -2.46
CA ASP A 88 -7.85 -0.82 -1.68
C ASP A 88 -8.18 -0.61 -0.19
N LEU A 89 -9.30 0.06 0.11
CA LEU A 89 -9.78 0.28 1.48
C LEU A 89 -9.93 -1.03 2.26
N ILE A 90 -10.61 -2.02 1.67
CA ILE A 90 -10.93 -3.28 2.37
C ILE A 90 -9.65 -4.04 2.67
N PHE A 91 -8.80 -4.23 1.67
CA PHE A 91 -7.56 -4.98 1.84
C PHE A 91 -6.54 -4.25 2.71
N SER A 92 -6.48 -2.92 2.63
CA SER A 92 -5.61 -2.11 3.49
C SER A 92 -6.08 -2.11 4.93
N LEU A 93 -7.39 -2.05 5.20
CA LEU A 93 -7.92 -2.18 6.56
C LEU A 93 -7.61 -3.55 7.16
N VAL A 94 -7.80 -4.64 6.39
CA VAL A 94 -7.44 -5.99 6.84
C VAL A 94 -5.94 -6.09 7.15
N SER A 95 -5.10 -5.56 6.26
CA SER A 95 -3.64 -5.54 6.47
C SER A 95 -3.26 -4.73 7.71
N THR A 96 -3.80 -3.52 7.87
CA THR A 96 -3.57 -2.65 9.03
C THR A 96 -3.99 -3.33 10.33
N THR A 97 -5.14 -4.01 10.36
CA THR A 97 -5.59 -4.75 11.55
C THR A 97 -4.61 -5.87 11.94
N ILE A 98 -4.10 -6.63 10.97
CA ILE A 98 -3.12 -7.68 11.24
C ILE A 98 -1.80 -7.07 11.75
N ILE A 99 -1.31 -6.00 11.13
CA ILE A 99 -0.09 -5.30 11.58
C ILE A 99 -0.25 -4.78 13.01
N VAL A 100 -1.39 -4.18 13.35
CA VAL A 100 -1.70 -3.71 14.72
C VAL A 100 -1.64 -4.85 15.72
N ILE A 101 -2.20 -6.02 15.38
CA ILE A 101 -2.18 -7.20 16.26
C ILE A 101 -0.73 -7.69 16.46
N MET A 102 0.05 -7.83 15.39
CA MET A 102 1.45 -8.22 15.51
C MET A 102 2.25 -7.25 16.37
N LYS A 103 2.05 -5.94 16.18
CA LYS A 103 2.71 -4.91 16.99
C LYS A 103 2.28 -4.94 18.46
N ALA A 104 1.00 -5.21 18.73
CA ALA A 104 0.54 -5.38 20.11
C ALA A 104 1.25 -6.56 20.79
N VAL A 105 1.40 -7.68 20.07
CA VAL A 105 2.10 -8.88 20.55
C VAL A 105 3.57 -8.60 20.80
N GLU A 106 4.26 -7.91 19.88
CA GLU A 106 5.68 -7.55 20.03
C GLU A 106 5.93 -6.57 21.18
N VAL A 107 5.06 -5.57 21.37
CA VAL A 107 5.13 -4.64 22.52
C VAL A 107 4.96 -5.40 23.84
N ALA A 108 4.11 -6.43 23.88
CA ALA A 108 3.90 -7.26 25.07
C ALA A 108 5.08 -8.20 25.35
N LEU A 109 5.70 -8.77 24.31
CA LEU A 109 6.86 -9.67 24.43
C LEU A 109 8.17 -8.95 24.77
N TYR A 110 8.37 -7.73 24.26
CA TYR A 110 9.61 -6.98 24.39
C TYR A 110 9.40 -5.60 25.03
N PRO A 111 9.07 -5.53 26.32
CA PRO A 111 8.81 -4.26 27.01
C PRO A 111 10.04 -3.34 27.04
N GLN A 112 11.25 -3.89 26.94
CA GLN A 112 12.50 -3.13 26.95
C GLN A 112 12.71 -2.25 25.70
N GLN A 113 12.03 -2.54 24.59
CA GLN A 113 12.19 -1.81 23.31
C GLN A 113 10.90 -1.10 22.85
N LYS A 114 9.93 -0.96 23.77
CA LYS A 114 8.59 -0.43 23.49
C LYS A 114 8.61 0.91 22.73
N ASP A 115 9.45 1.85 23.15
CA ASP A 115 9.46 3.20 22.57
C ASP A 115 9.98 3.22 21.13
N VAL A 116 10.96 2.37 20.81
CA VAL A 116 11.47 2.19 19.45
C VAL A 116 10.41 1.53 18.58
N LEU A 117 9.76 0.49 19.09
CA LEU A 117 8.74 -0.27 18.37
C LEU A 117 7.52 0.59 18.02
N ILE A 118 7.07 1.43 18.95
CA ILE A 118 5.99 2.40 18.74
C ILE A 118 6.42 3.46 17.71
N SER A 119 7.64 3.98 17.80
CA SER A 119 8.12 5.02 16.89
C SER A 119 8.24 4.51 15.45
N VAL A 120 8.76 3.29 15.26
CA VAL A 120 8.82 2.63 13.95
C VAL A 120 7.42 2.44 13.37
N PHE A 121 6.46 2.00 14.22
CA PHE A 121 5.07 1.81 13.79
C PHE A 121 4.39 3.12 13.37
N VAL A 122 4.62 4.23 14.07
CA VAL A 122 4.10 5.55 13.70
C VAL A 122 4.69 6.03 12.37
N ILE A 123 5.99 5.89 12.17
CA ILE A 123 6.65 6.30 10.91
C ILE A 123 6.09 5.50 9.72
N LEU A 124 5.89 4.19 9.90
CA LEU A 124 5.27 3.34 8.88
C LEU A 124 3.81 3.71 8.61
N SER A 125 3.07 4.07 9.65
CA SER A 125 1.70 4.56 9.51
C SER A 125 1.63 5.84 8.67
N VAL A 126 2.62 6.73 8.77
CA VAL A 126 2.73 7.90 7.88
C VAL A 126 3.16 7.47 6.47
N MET A 127 4.06 6.50 6.35
CA MET A 127 4.50 5.98 5.05
C MET A 127 3.36 5.32 4.25
N MET A 128 2.33 4.78 4.92
CA MET A 128 1.11 4.33 4.24
C MET A 128 0.42 5.41 3.44
N LEU A 129 0.39 6.66 3.93
CA LEU A 129 -0.21 7.76 3.19
C LEU A 129 0.51 7.97 1.85
N VAL A 130 1.85 7.89 1.87
CA VAL A 130 2.68 8.01 0.66
C VAL A 130 2.40 6.85 -0.30
N LEU A 131 2.24 5.63 0.21
CA LEU A 131 1.89 4.47 -0.61
C LEU A 131 0.51 4.60 -1.28
N HIS A 132 -0.51 5.10 -0.57
CA HIS A 132 -1.83 5.35 -1.16
C HIS A 132 -1.82 6.50 -2.18
N ILE A 133 -0.96 7.51 -2.00
CA ILE A 133 -0.73 8.52 -3.04
C ILE A 133 -0.08 7.86 -4.26
N TYR A 134 0.96 7.06 -4.04
CA TYR A 134 1.66 6.34 -5.10
C TYR A 134 0.71 5.43 -5.90
N THR A 135 -0.20 4.69 -5.25
CA THR A 135 -1.20 3.86 -5.95
C THR A 135 -2.13 4.68 -6.85
N ALA A 136 -2.43 5.94 -6.49
CA ALA A 136 -3.26 6.81 -7.32
C ALA A 136 -2.56 7.24 -8.62
N PHE A 137 -1.24 7.46 -8.57
CA PHE A 137 -0.46 7.96 -9.71
C PHE A 137 0.13 6.86 -10.59
N VAL A 138 0.55 5.72 -10.01
CA VAL A 138 1.39 4.71 -10.68
C VAL A 138 0.79 4.18 -11.97
N TYR A 139 -0.54 4.03 -12.04
CA TYR A 139 -1.23 3.49 -13.22
C TYR A 139 -1.34 4.49 -14.39
N LYS A 140 -1.07 5.78 -14.16
CA LYS A 140 -1.14 6.85 -15.17
C LYS A 140 0.21 7.50 -15.44
N PHE A 141 1.03 7.67 -14.41
CA PHE A 141 2.34 8.33 -14.50
C PHE A 141 3.47 7.45 -13.91
N TYR A 142 3.56 6.20 -14.40
CA TYR A 142 4.47 5.17 -13.86
C TYR A 142 5.88 5.65 -13.49
N VAL A 143 6.60 6.27 -14.42
CA VAL A 143 7.99 6.72 -14.21
C VAL A 143 8.06 7.80 -13.13
N LEU A 144 7.17 8.80 -13.20
CA LEU A 144 7.09 9.88 -12.22
C LEU A 144 6.77 9.33 -10.83
N SER A 145 5.84 8.38 -10.73
CA SER A 145 5.45 7.76 -9.46
C SER A 145 6.59 6.97 -8.85
N ILE A 146 7.38 6.25 -9.64
CA ILE A 146 8.55 5.52 -9.14
C ILE A 146 9.61 6.50 -8.61
N VAL A 147 9.93 7.55 -9.37
CA VAL A 147 10.91 8.56 -8.94
C VAL A 147 10.47 9.21 -7.63
N LEU A 148 9.20 9.62 -7.54
CA LEU A 148 8.65 10.25 -6.34
C LEU A 148 8.68 9.29 -5.13
N LEU A 149 8.36 8.01 -5.34
CA LEU A 149 8.45 7.00 -4.29
C LEU A 149 9.89 6.82 -3.79
N PHE A 150 10.87 6.71 -4.70
CA PHE A 150 12.28 6.58 -4.32
C PHE A 150 12.79 7.80 -3.56
N VAL A 151 12.46 9.01 -4.01
CA VAL A 151 12.87 10.26 -3.36
C VAL A 151 12.35 10.36 -1.92
N ILE A 152 11.16 9.80 -1.63
CA ILE A 152 10.57 9.83 -0.29
C ILE A 152 11.05 8.65 0.57
N ILE A 153 11.11 7.43 0.02
CA ILE A 153 11.47 6.23 0.79
C ILE A 153 12.97 6.20 1.10
N TRP A 154 13.84 6.67 0.20
CA TRP A 154 15.29 6.56 0.38
C TRP A 154 15.81 7.31 1.62
N PRO A 155 15.43 8.58 1.89
CA PRO A 155 15.82 9.29 3.11
C PRO A 155 15.29 8.61 4.39
N ILE A 156 14.05 8.12 4.38
CA ILE A 156 13.43 7.44 5.53
C ILE A 156 14.17 6.12 5.82
N SER A 157 14.49 5.36 4.77
CA SER A 157 15.23 4.10 4.86
C SER A 157 16.64 4.31 5.37
N PHE A 158 17.31 5.36 4.88
CA PHE A 158 18.65 5.75 5.32
C PHE A 158 18.66 6.13 6.80
N TYR A 159 17.67 6.93 7.22
CA TYR A 159 17.49 7.35 8.59
C TYR A 159 17.24 6.16 9.55
N MET A 160 16.32 5.26 9.18
CA MET A 160 16.01 4.07 10.00
C MET A 160 17.13 3.03 10.03
N GLY A 161 17.87 2.85 8.92
CA GLY A 161 18.97 1.89 8.84
C GLY A 161 20.18 2.29 9.71
N TYR A 162 20.45 3.60 9.81
CA TYR A 162 21.51 4.12 10.68
C TYR A 162 21.20 3.90 12.16
N SER A 163 19.93 3.97 12.57
CA SER A 163 19.51 3.78 13.97
C SER A 163 19.72 2.35 14.50
N VAL A 164 19.93 1.37 13.63
CA VAL A 164 20.13 -0.05 13.99
C VAL A 164 21.62 -0.42 14.13
N SER A 165 22.56 0.38 13.58
CA SER A 165 23.97 -0.05 13.39
C SER A 165 25.03 0.55 14.33
N GLY A 166 24.71 1.38 15.33
CA GLY A 166 25.70 1.76 16.36
C GLY A 166 25.44 3.04 17.17
N PRO A 167 26.18 3.23 18.29
CA PRO A 167 25.90 4.25 19.30
C PRO A 167 26.57 5.58 18.98
N SER A 168 25.98 6.41 18.12
CA SER A 168 26.35 7.83 18.07
C SER A 168 25.35 8.71 17.32
N SER A 169 24.87 9.74 18.03
CA SER A 169 24.39 11.05 17.56
C SER A 169 23.04 11.23 16.88
N PHE A 170 22.34 10.19 16.40
CA PHE A 170 21.02 10.38 15.79
C PHE A 170 20.02 9.32 16.26
N SER A 171 19.48 9.55 17.46
CA SER A 171 18.31 8.83 17.96
C SER A 171 17.12 9.12 17.05
N LEU A 172 16.33 8.08 16.69
CA LEU A 172 14.95 8.29 16.24
C LEU A 172 14.31 9.32 17.19
N PRO A 173 13.61 10.37 16.73
CA PRO A 173 12.75 11.10 17.65
C PRO A 173 11.79 10.05 18.19
N THR A 174 11.99 9.68 19.46
CA THR A 174 11.01 8.89 20.19
C THR A 174 9.78 9.75 20.23
N ILE A 175 8.81 9.43 19.38
CA ILE A 175 7.57 10.17 19.33
C ILE A 175 6.82 9.70 20.58
N PRO A 176 6.59 10.57 21.58
CA PRO A 176 6.01 10.14 22.85
C PRO A 176 4.50 9.95 22.65
N VAL A 177 4.14 8.87 21.97
CA VAL A 177 2.76 8.49 21.69
C VAL A 177 2.48 7.21 22.44
N SER A 178 1.31 7.15 23.10
CA SER A 178 0.84 5.89 23.65
C SER A 178 0.61 4.87 22.52
N PHE A 179 0.69 3.57 22.85
CA PHE A 179 0.37 2.52 21.87
C PHE A 179 -1.03 2.72 21.25
N ALA A 180 -2.02 3.11 22.07
CA ALA A 180 -3.36 3.46 21.60
C ALA A 180 -3.35 4.63 20.61
N GLY A 181 -2.55 5.67 20.86
CA GLY A 181 -2.37 6.78 19.92
C GLY A 181 -1.74 6.33 18.59
N ALA A 182 -0.76 5.42 18.63
CA ALA A 182 -0.15 4.87 17.43
C ALA A 182 -1.14 4.04 16.59
N VAL A 183 -2.00 3.26 17.25
CA VAL A 183 -3.09 2.51 16.58
C VAL A 183 -4.09 3.47 15.92
N LEU A 184 -4.49 4.54 16.61
CA LEU A 184 -5.36 5.57 16.04
C LEU A 184 -4.73 6.24 14.82
N ILE A 185 -3.44 6.57 14.89
CA ILE A 185 -2.69 7.13 13.77
C ILE A 185 -2.68 6.14 12.59
N ALA A 186 -2.44 4.85 12.82
CA ALA A 186 -2.42 3.85 11.75
C ALA A 186 -3.76 3.74 10.99
N TYR A 187 -4.88 3.68 11.71
CA TYR A 187 -6.20 3.64 11.10
C TYR A 187 -6.58 4.97 10.44
N ALA A 188 -6.26 6.10 11.08
CA ALA A 188 -6.49 7.42 10.50
C ALA A 188 -5.71 7.61 9.20
N SER A 189 -4.42 7.25 9.18
CA SER A 189 -3.58 7.29 7.99
C SER A 189 -4.12 6.40 6.87
N THR A 190 -4.62 5.20 7.19
CA THR A 190 -5.23 4.30 6.20
C THR A 190 -6.47 4.94 5.57
N LEU A 191 -7.38 5.49 6.39
CA LEU A 191 -8.62 6.11 5.91
C LEU A 191 -8.35 7.40 5.11
N ILE A 192 -7.47 8.27 5.61
CA ILE A 192 -7.07 9.50 4.94
C ILE A 192 -6.34 9.18 3.63
N GLY A 193 -5.45 8.19 3.63
CA GLY A 193 -4.68 7.78 2.46
C GLY A 193 -5.58 7.30 1.33
N VAL A 194 -6.52 6.40 1.63
CA VAL A 194 -7.49 5.91 0.64
C VAL A 194 -8.45 7.01 0.18
N GLY A 195 -8.87 7.90 1.11
CA GLY A 195 -9.66 9.08 0.75
C GLY A 195 -8.94 9.97 -0.26
N LEU A 196 -7.67 10.26 -0.01
CA LEU A 196 -6.80 11.04 -0.88
C LEU A 196 -6.58 10.35 -2.23
N GLN A 197 -6.35 9.04 -2.22
CA GLN A 197 -6.26 8.21 -3.43
C GLN A 197 -7.54 8.32 -4.27
N CYS A 198 -8.72 8.28 -3.66
CA CYS A 198 -9.99 8.40 -4.37
C CYS A 198 -10.16 9.78 -5.00
N VAL A 199 -9.78 10.84 -4.29
CA VAL A 199 -9.81 12.23 -4.81
C VAL A 199 -8.83 12.38 -5.97
N LEU A 200 -7.59 11.93 -5.81
CA LEU A 200 -6.56 11.97 -6.85
C LEU A 200 -6.96 11.14 -8.08
N ALA A 201 -7.50 9.93 -7.87
CA ALA A 201 -8.00 9.10 -8.96
C ALA A 201 -9.13 9.79 -9.73
N LYS A 202 -10.02 10.52 -9.03
CA LYS A 202 -11.07 11.34 -9.67
C LYS A 202 -10.54 12.58 -10.37
N LEU A 203 -9.42 13.17 -9.96
CA LEU A 203 -8.80 14.31 -10.64
C LEU A 203 -8.09 13.85 -11.93
N ILE A 204 -7.38 12.72 -11.83
CA ILE A 204 -6.49 12.25 -12.89
C ILE A 204 -7.22 11.28 -13.84
N TYR A 205 -8.51 10.95 -13.62
CA TYR A 205 -9.23 9.92 -14.40
C TYR A 205 -9.20 10.16 -15.93
N ARG A 206 -9.13 11.41 -16.39
CA ARG A 206 -9.09 11.75 -17.82
C ARG A 206 -7.75 11.43 -18.50
N ALA A 207 -6.65 11.32 -17.74
CA ALA A 207 -5.36 10.99 -18.33
C ALA A 207 -5.30 9.53 -18.80
N PRO A 208 -4.66 9.23 -19.94
CA PRO A 208 -4.53 7.87 -20.44
C PRO A 208 -3.71 7.00 -19.47
N LEU A 209 -3.98 5.69 -19.46
CA LEU A 209 -3.25 4.73 -18.65
C LEU A 209 -1.82 4.56 -19.21
N SER A 210 -0.82 4.51 -18.33
CA SER A 210 0.58 4.38 -18.76
C SER A 210 0.84 2.99 -19.34
N LYS A 211 1.47 2.92 -20.53
CA LYS A 211 1.93 1.66 -21.12
C LYS A 211 3.06 0.99 -20.30
N TYR A 212 3.79 1.76 -19.51
CA TYR A 212 4.89 1.27 -18.68
C TYR A 212 4.43 0.66 -17.36
N ALA A 213 3.27 1.08 -16.83
CA ALA A 213 2.62 0.46 -15.67
C ALA A 213 2.05 -0.93 -15.98
N GLN A 214 2.11 -1.37 -17.23
CA GLN A 214 1.46 -2.59 -17.72
C GLN A 214 2.52 -3.59 -18.18
N GLY A 215 2.31 -4.85 -17.83
CA GLY A 215 3.20 -5.95 -18.24
C GLY A 215 3.38 -6.01 -19.75
N ALA A 216 4.55 -6.46 -20.21
CA ALA A 216 4.92 -6.48 -21.64
C ALA A 216 3.89 -7.20 -22.53
N ALA A 217 3.22 -8.24 -22.00
CA ALA A 217 2.14 -8.96 -22.68
C ALA A 217 0.88 -8.09 -22.91
N MET A 218 0.60 -7.12 -22.04
CA MET A 218 -0.56 -6.23 -22.12
C MET A 218 -0.33 -5.05 -23.09
N ARG A 219 0.92 -4.64 -23.35
CA ARG A 219 1.23 -3.57 -24.31
C ARG A 219 0.73 -3.85 -25.73
N LYS A 220 0.57 -5.12 -26.10
CA LYS A 220 0.07 -5.52 -27.43
C LYS A 220 -1.40 -5.14 -27.67
N TYR A 221 -2.18 -4.94 -26.60
CA TYR A 221 -3.61 -4.62 -26.70
C TYR A 221 -3.93 -3.13 -26.54
N LEU A 222 -2.95 -2.32 -26.10
CA LEU A 222 -3.01 -0.87 -26.10
C LEU A 222 -2.70 -0.33 -27.50
N LYS A 223 -3.67 -0.38 -28.42
CA LYS A 223 -3.58 0.40 -29.66
C LYS A 223 -3.71 1.90 -29.32
N ASN A 224 -2.82 2.68 -29.93
CA ASN A 224 -2.70 4.13 -29.81
C ASN A 224 -4.04 4.84 -29.97
#